data_AF-A0A920VGZ2-F1
#
_entry.id   AF-A0A920VGZ2-F1
#
_cell.length_a   1.000
_cell.length_b   1.000
_cell.length_c   1.000
_cell.angle_alpha   90.00
_cell.angle_beta   90.00
_cell.angle_gamma   90.00
#
_symmetry.space_group_name_H-M   'P 1'
#
loop_
_entity.id
_entity.type
_entity.pdbx_description
1 polymer ?
#
loop_
_entity_poly.entity_id
_entity_poly.type
_entity_poly.pdbx_seq_one_letter_code
_entity_poly.pdbx_strand_id
1 'polypeptide(L)'
;MQGNRNWMRAREALMATDTLPGDLDRLFPICTPGASDSAGFDEALELLTMGGYSLPEAILMMIPEPWGKTPARCQTSGAPFTSTTRP
;
A
#
# COMPACT_ATOMS: atom_id res chain seq x y z
N MET A 1 -5.72 6.40 1.75
CA MET A 1 -4.63 6.06 0.82
C MET A 1 -3.77 7.21 0.29
N GLN A 2 -4.02 8.49 0.64
CA GLN A 2 -3.29 9.62 0.05
C GLN A 2 -1.76 9.58 0.26
N GLY A 3 -1.30 9.01 1.38
CA GLY A 3 0.13 8.90 1.70
C GLY A 3 0.92 8.10 0.67
N ASN A 4 0.53 6.87 0.35
CA ASN A 4 1.25 6.02 -0.60
C ASN A 4 1.33 6.63 -2.00
N ARG A 5 0.25 7.32 -2.42
CA ARG A 5 0.22 8.03 -3.71
C ARG A 5 1.19 9.20 -3.75
N ASN A 6 1.28 9.96 -2.65
CA ASN A 6 2.23 11.07 -2.57
C ASN A 6 3.68 10.56 -2.58
N TRP A 7 3.96 9.44 -1.91
CA TRP A 7 5.28 8.80 -1.95
C TRP A 7 5.64 8.26 -3.33
N MET A 8 4.69 7.63 -4.03
CA MET A 8 4.88 7.20 -5.42
C MET A 8 5.16 8.40 -6.33
N ARG A 9 4.34 9.46 -6.25
CA ARG A 9 4.54 10.67 -7.05
C ARG A 9 5.90 11.34 -6.83
N ALA A 10 6.41 11.34 -5.60
CA ALA A 10 7.76 11.83 -5.31
C ALA A 10 8.85 10.95 -5.93
N ARG A 11 8.62 9.64 -6.02
CA ARG A 11 9.54 8.67 -6.60
C ARG A 11 9.52 8.65 -8.13
N GLU A 12 8.39 9.01 -8.76
CA GLU A 12 8.27 9.16 -10.23
C GLU A 12 9.40 10.03 -10.80
N ALA A 13 9.69 11.17 -10.15
CA ALA A 13 10.76 12.08 -10.57
C ALA A 13 12.19 11.51 -10.46
N LEU A 14 12.37 10.38 -9.76
CA LEU A 14 13.64 9.70 -9.58
C LEU A 14 13.68 8.37 -10.35
N MET A 15 12.62 7.98 -11.05
CA MET A 15 12.58 6.74 -11.80
C MET A 15 13.45 6.84 -13.05
N ALA A 16 14.33 5.86 -13.21
CA ALA A 16 15.11 5.63 -14.41
C ALA A 16 15.21 4.11 -14.60
N THR A 17 15.21 3.65 -15.85
CA THR A 17 15.42 2.23 -16.17
C THR A 17 15.96 2.09 -17.57
N ASP A 18 16.86 1.13 -17.75
CA ASP A 18 17.37 0.71 -19.05
C ASP A 18 16.50 -0.41 -19.67
N THR A 19 15.57 -0.97 -18.89
CA THR A 19 14.72 -2.11 -19.30
C THR A 19 13.53 -1.68 -20.13
N LEU A 20 12.93 -0.51 -19.81
CA LEU A 20 11.75 -0.02 -20.53
C LEU A 20 12.19 0.90 -21.68
N PRO A 21 11.85 0.57 -22.93
CA PRO A 21 12.23 1.39 -24.07
C PRO A 21 11.36 2.64 -24.15
N GLY A 22 11.99 3.78 -24.45
CA GLY A 22 11.34 5.07 -24.62
C GLY A 22 11.34 5.91 -23.34
N ASP A 23 10.60 7.02 -23.38
CA ASP A 23 10.49 7.92 -22.26
C ASP A 23 9.55 7.36 -21.17
N LEU A 24 9.95 7.49 -19.91
CA LEU A 24 9.14 7.06 -18.76
C LEU A 24 7.99 8.02 -18.48
N ASP A 25 8.05 9.25 -18.98
CA ASP A 25 6.99 10.25 -18.81
C ASP A 25 5.62 9.76 -19.29
N ARG A 26 5.59 8.80 -20.23
CA ARG A 26 4.35 8.18 -20.72
C ARG A 26 3.62 7.31 -19.68
N LEU A 27 4.32 6.88 -18.64
CA LEU A 27 3.78 6.04 -17.56
C LEU A 27 3.21 6.89 -16.41
N PHE A 28 3.47 8.20 -16.41
CA PHE A 28 3.03 9.08 -15.34
C PHE A 28 1.61 9.62 -15.58
N PRO A 29 0.77 9.74 -14.52
CA PRO A 29 1.03 9.31 -13.15
C PRO A 29 0.89 7.78 -12.99
N ILE A 30 1.82 7.15 -12.25
CA ILE A 30 1.79 5.70 -12.01
C ILE A 30 0.54 5.33 -11.21
N CYS A 31 0.19 6.14 -10.21
CA CYS A 31 -1.03 5.94 -9.42
C CYS A 31 -2.15 6.86 -9.90
N THR A 32 -3.21 6.30 -10.48
CA THR A 32 -4.32 7.11 -11.03
C THR A 32 -5.02 7.94 -9.93
N PRO A 33 -5.14 9.27 -10.08
CA PRO A 33 -5.85 10.10 -9.12
C PRO A 33 -7.32 9.68 -8.98
N GLY A 34 -7.78 9.47 -7.74
CA GLY A 34 -9.17 9.08 -7.47
C GLY A 34 -9.48 7.60 -7.68
N ALA A 35 -8.53 6.78 -8.15
CA ALA A 35 -8.71 5.33 -8.26
C ALA A 35 -8.88 4.66 -6.89
N SER A 36 -9.29 3.39 -6.88
CA SER A 36 -9.42 2.61 -5.66
C SER A 36 -8.06 2.18 -5.10
N ASP A 37 -8.08 1.65 -3.89
CA ASP A 37 -6.92 1.10 -3.22
C ASP A 37 -6.36 -0.13 -3.95
N SER A 38 -7.24 -0.98 -4.47
CA SER A 38 -6.88 -2.14 -5.30
C SER A 38 -6.34 -1.73 -6.67
N ALA A 39 -6.89 -0.71 -7.30
CA ALA A 39 -6.40 -0.22 -8.59
C ALA A 39 -4.94 0.27 -8.49
N GLY A 40 -4.59 0.97 -7.40
CA GLY A 40 -3.20 1.37 -7.16
C GLY A 40 -2.25 0.19 -6.88
N PHE A 41 -2.78 -0.94 -6.44
CA PHE A 41 -2.01 -2.18 -6.32
C PHE A 41 -1.72 -2.76 -7.71
N ASP A 42 -2.72 -2.87 -8.57
CA ASP A 42 -2.56 -3.39 -9.94
C ASP A 42 -1.55 -2.56 -10.76
N GLU A 43 -1.64 -1.23 -10.68
CA GLU A 43 -0.72 -0.30 -11.37
C GLU A 43 0.74 -0.46 -10.91
N ALA A 44 0.96 -0.64 -9.60
CA ALA A 44 2.30 -0.85 -9.06
C ALA A 44 2.86 -2.25 -9.42
N LEU A 45 1.99 -3.26 -9.49
CA LEU A 45 2.39 -4.60 -9.94
C LEU A 45 2.79 -4.61 -11.41
N GLU A 46 2.03 -3.91 -12.26
CA GLU A 46 2.34 -3.75 -13.68
C GLU A 46 3.68 -3.04 -13.86
N LEU A 47 3.93 -1.96 -13.12
CA LEU A 47 5.21 -1.25 -13.17
C LEU A 47 6.40 -2.15 -12.79
N LEU A 48 6.28 -2.94 -11.72
CA LEU A 48 7.34 -3.83 -11.27
C LEU A 48 7.61 -4.95 -12.28
N THR A 49 6.57 -5.55 -12.83
CA THR A 49 6.71 -6.60 -13.85
C THR A 49 7.31 -6.06 -15.15
N MET A 50 6.90 -4.86 -15.58
CA MET A 50 7.52 -4.13 -16.69
C MET A 50 8.98 -3.76 -16.42
N GLY A 51 9.33 -3.48 -15.17
CA GLY A 51 10.70 -3.20 -14.72
C GLY A 51 11.64 -4.41 -14.74
N GLY A 52 11.14 -5.61 -15.04
CA GLY A 52 11.93 -6.84 -15.17
C GLY A 52 11.86 -7.78 -13.97
N TYR A 53 11.03 -7.47 -12.96
CA TYR A 53 10.78 -8.38 -11.84
C TYR A 53 9.77 -9.46 -12.23
N SER A 54 10.00 -10.69 -11.79
CA SER A 54 9.00 -11.74 -11.93
C SER A 54 7.79 -11.45 -11.04
N LEU A 55 6.63 -12.01 -11.39
CA LEU A 55 5.39 -11.88 -10.60
C LEU A 55 5.58 -12.16 -9.09
N PRO A 56 6.24 -13.26 -8.66
CA PRO A 56 6.45 -13.50 -7.23
C PRO A 56 7.38 -12.47 -6.57
N GLU A 57 8.41 -11.98 -7.26
CA GLU A 57 9.31 -10.94 -6.73
C GLU A 57 8.56 -9.60 -6.56
N ALA A 58 7.74 -9.23 -7.55
CA ALA A 58 6.92 -8.03 -7.52
C ALA A 58 5.94 -8.05 -6.35
N ILE A 59 5.24 -9.17 -6.13
CA ILE A 59 4.29 -9.32 -5.03
C ILE A 59 4.99 -9.22 -3.66
N LEU A 60 6.18 -9.81 -3.51
CA LEU A 60 6.95 -9.73 -2.25
C LEU A 60 7.39 -8.29 -1.92
N MET A 61 7.70 -7.48 -2.94
CA MET A 61 8.03 -6.07 -2.73
C MET A 61 6.81 -5.21 -2.37
N MET A 62 5.61 -5.60 -2.81
CA MET A 62 4.36 -4.88 -2.54
C MET A 62 3.77 -5.18 -1.16
N ILE A 63 3.95 -6.41 -0.67
CA ILE A 63 3.43 -6.86 0.62
C ILE A 63 4.62 -7.32 1.46
N PRO A 64 5.38 -6.38 2.06
CA PRO A 64 6.48 -6.76 2.93
C PRO A 64 5.94 -7.52 4.13
N GLU A 65 6.77 -8.41 4.66
CA GLU A 65 6.47 -9.19 5.84
C GLU A 65 5.93 -8.30 6.98
N PRO A 66 4.80 -8.66 7.61
CA PRO A 66 4.26 -7.89 8.71
C PRO A 66 5.19 -8.06 9.91
N TRP A 67 6.07 -7.09 10.15
CA TRP A 67 6.85 -6.99 11.37
C TRP A 67 5.86 -6.82 12.53
N GLY A 68 5.61 -7.91 13.25
CA GLY A 68 4.57 -8.03 14.25
C GLY A 68 4.68 -7.00 15.35
N LYS A 69 3.83 -5.97 15.30
CA LYS A 69 3.47 -5.13 16.44
C LYS A 69 1.99 -4.83 16.43
N THR A 70 1.19 -5.86 16.72
CA THR A 70 -0.15 -5.64 17.24
C THR A 70 -0.30 -6.48 18.51
N PRO A 71 -0.16 -5.91 19.72
CA PRO A 71 -0.74 -6.59 20.88
C PRO A 71 -2.23 -6.71 20.59
N ALA A 72 -2.74 -7.94 20.53
CA ALA A 72 -4.14 -8.23 20.36
C ALA A 72 -4.91 -7.50 21.47
N ARG A 73 -5.49 -6.35 21.15
CA ARG A 73 -6.42 -5.67 22.04
C ARG A 73 -7.70 -6.49 21.99
N CYS A 74 -7.79 -7.50 22.84
CA CYS A 74 -9.07 -8.08 23.22
C CYS A 74 -9.86 -6.95 23.90
N GLN A 75 -10.74 -6.29 23.15
CA GLN A 75 -11.75 -5.42 23.74
C GLN A 75 -12.80 -6.35 24.35
N THR A 76 -12.53 -6.87 25.55
CA THR A 76 -13.60 -7.34 26.40
C THR A 76 -14.40 -6.11 26.78
N SER A 77 -15.55 -5.93 26.13
CA SER A 77 -16.63 -5.07 26.59
C SER A 77 -17.09 -5.56 27.96
N GLY A 78 -16.38 -5.19 29.01
CA GLY A 78 -16.79 -5.34 30.39
C GLY A 78 -17.21 -3.97 30.91
N ALA A 79 -18.46 -3.59 30.67
CA ALA A 79 -19.07 -2.47 31.39
C ALA A 79 -18.96 -2.76 32.90
N PRO A 80 -18.60 -1.79 33.76
CA PRO A 80 -18.64 -2.01 35.19
C PRO A 80 -20.10 -2.13 35.61
N PHE A 81 -20.49 -3.34 36.03
CA PHE A 81 -21.78 -3.59 36.66
C PHE A 81 -21.77 -2.93 38.04
N THR A 82 -22.08 -1.63 38.10
CA THR A 82 -22.34 -0.94 39.36
C THR A 82 -23.81 -1.19 39.72
N SER A 83 -24.06 -2.24 40.50
CA SER A 83 -25.34 -2.46 41.17
C SER A 83 -25.58 -1.33 42.17
N THR A 84 -26.35 -0.32 41.77
CA THR A 84 -26.97 0.61 42.71
C THR A 84 -28.19 -0.06 43.31
N THR A 85 -28.05 -0.55 44.55
CA THR A 85 -29.20 -0.81 45.41
C THR A 85 -29.64 0.54 46.00
N ARG A 86 -30.89 0.93 45.75
CA ARG A 86 -31.67 1.89 46.54
C ARG A 86 -33.14 1.44 46.52
N PRO A 87 -33.96 1.87 47.48
CA PRO A 87 -33.70 2.10 48.91
C PRO A 87 -34.02 0.87 49.76
#